data_AF-A0A9F3QWH3-F1
#
_entry.id   AF-A0A9F3QWH3-F1
#
_cell.length_a   1.000
_cell.length_b   1.000
_cell.length_c   1.000
_cell.angle_alpha   90.00
_cell.angle_beta   90.00
_cell.angle_gamma   90.00
#
_symmetry.space_group_name_H-M   'P 1'
#
loop_
_entity.id
_entity.type
_entity.pdbx_description
1 polymer ?
#
loop_
_entity_poly.entity_id
_entity_poly.type
_entity_poly.pdbx_seq_one_letter_code
_entity_poly.pdbx_strand_id
1 'polypeptide(L)'
;MTKKAAITVQKKDFPSHSFYVVVVVKTEDEACGGALHYYPFSKDEPVDQGNRQKTLNVVVTPAVSSEAYVNGILFCLGVFLSFYVLTVLIACWEIWRRREQRQRQLRLLSAADTPSPERGVRASLLGNPQDTPDSFLGRPPLSSQSYGSFADAGSTTSTENVTDSLLSTEASSSYADRSLENVAGRPRLDSLSSVEEDDYDTLADIESDKNVIRTKKFLCVADLARKDKRVLRKKYQIYFWNIATIAVFYALPVIQLVITYQTVVNVTGNQDICYYNFLCAHPLSNLSAFNNILSNLGYILLGLLFLFIILQREINYNRALMRNDFQAVECGIPKHFGLFYAMGTALMMEGLLSACYHVCPNYTNFQFDTSFMYMIAGLCMLKLYQKRHPDINASAYSAYACLAVIIFFSVVGVVFGKGNMAFWIVFSVIHILSTLLLSTQLYYMGRWKLDSGTWRRIFHVLYTDCIRQCSGPTYMDRMVLLVTGNLINWSLAAYGLIMRPNDFASYLLAIGICNLLLYFAFYIIMKLRSGERLLLISLLCIVCTSVVWGFALFFFFQGLSTWQKTPAESREHNRECILLGFFDDHDVWHFLSSIAMFGSFLVLLTLDDDLDCVQRDKIYVF
;
A
#
# COMPACT_ATOMS: atom_id res chain seq x y z
N MET A 1 -31.13 24.68 12.12
CA MET A 1 -32.50 24.20 11.83
C MET A 1 -32.65 24.07 10.31
N THR A 2 -32.86 22.84 9.83
CA THR A 2 -32.96 22.48 8.41
C THR A 2 -34.12 23.18 7.70
N LYS A 3 -33.88 23.63 6.47
CA LYS A 3 -34.84 24.39 5.65
C LYS A 3 -35.23 23.67 4.35
N LYS A 4 -34.50 22.63 3.94
CA LYS A 4 -34.72 21.94 2.66
C LYS A 4 -34.78 20.42 2.84
N ALA A 5 -35.56 19.79 1.97
CA ALA A 5 -35.62 18.34 1.80
C ALA A 5 -35.94 18.02 0.34
N ALA A 6 -35.50 16.86 -0.13
CA ALA A 6 -35.79 16.35 -1.46
C ALA A 6 -36.07 14.86 -1.37
N ILE A 7 -36.96 14.36 -2.23
CA ILE A 7 -37.29 12.95 -2.38
C ILE A 7 -37.36 12.63 -3.88
N THR A 8 -36.93 11.44 -4.26
CA THR A 8 -37.01 10.96 -5.64
C THR A 8 -38.17 9.99 -5.78
N VAL A 9 -39.02 10.20 -6.78
CA VAL A 9 -40.22 9.41 -7.05
C VAL A 9 -40.03 8.71 -8.39
N GLN A 10 -40.13 7.37 -8.42
CA GLN A 10 -39.99 6.60 -9.67
C GLN A 10 -41.35 6.18 -10.22
N LYS A 11 -41.52 6.29 -11.53
CA LYS A 11 -42.77 5.89 -12.22
C LYS A 11 -43.17 4.44 -11.96
N LYS A 12 -42.20 3.54 -11.76
CA LYS A 12 -42.42 2.12 -11.50
C LYS A 12 -43.13 1.85 -10.16
N ASP A 13 -42.98 2.76 -9.19
CA ASP A 13 -43.54 2.60 -7.83
C ASP A 13 -45.01 3.07 -7.76
N PHE A 14 -45.49 3.78 -8.80
CA PHE A 14 -46.83 4.37 -8.86
C PHE A 14 -47.57 3.91 -10.13
N PRO A 15 -48.15 2.68 -10.13
CA PRO A 15 -48.80 2.09 -11.30
C PRO A 15 -50.02 2.88 -11.80
N SER A 16 -50.64 3.69 -10.94
CA SER A 16 -51.75 4.60 -11.28
C SER A 16 -51.31 5.93 -11.92
N HIS A 17 -50.01 6.10 -12.21
CA HIS A 17 -49.43 7.34 -12.76
C HIS A 17 -49.75 8.62 -11.97
N SER A 18 -50.05 8.47 -10.69
CA SER A 18 -50.43 9.54 -9.76
C SER A 18 -49.85 9.24 -8.38
N PHE A 19 -49.49 10.28 -7.64
CA PHE A 19 -49.00 10.17 -6.27
C PHE A 19 -49.50 11.35 -5.45
N TYR A 20 -49.61 11.15 -4.14
CA TYR A 20 -49.92 12.20 -3.18
C TYR A 20 -48.66 12.57 -2.40
N VAL A 21 -48.47 13.85 -2.13
CA VAL A 21 -47.44 14.34 -1.22
C VAL A 21 -48.12 14.72 0.08
N VAL A 22 -47.86 13.96 1.14
CA VAL A 22 -48.35 14.24 2.50
C VAL A 22 -47.20 14.79 3.31
N VAL A 23 -47.37 16.01 3.84
CA VAL A 23 -46.37 16.63 4.71
C VAL A 23 -46.87 16.62 6.14
N VAL A 24 -46.10 15.98 7.03
CA VAL A 24 -46.39 15.92 8.46
C VAL A 24 -45.33 16.74 9.19
N VAL A 25 -45.75 17.73 9.97
CA VAL A 25 -44.86 18.56 10.78
C VAL A 25 -44.67 17.90 12.14
N LYS A 26 -43.43 17.69 12.56
CA LYS A 26 -43.14 17.20 13.91
C LYS A 26 -43.42 18.27 14.96
N THR A 27 -43.85 17.84 16.14
CA THR A 27 -44.13 18.71 17.29
C THR A 27 -42.86 19.32 17.91
N GLU A 28 -41.68 18.81 17.56
CA GLU A 28 -40.40 19.15 18.16
C GLU A 28 -39.31 19.40 17.11
N ASP A 29 -38.28 20.16 17.49
CA ASP A 29 -37.20 20.59 16.59
C ASP A 29 -35.91 19.76 16.70
N GLU A 30 -35.83 18.81 17.64
CA GLU A 30 -34.61 18.02 17.92
C GLU A 30 -34.08 17.31 16.66
N ALA A 31 -34.97 16.67 15.90
CA ALA A 31 -34.60 16.00 14.66
C ALA A 31 -33.99 16.96 13.61
N CYS A 32 -34.26 18.26 13.71
CA CYS A 32 -33.74 19.32 12.84
C CYS A 32 -32.54 20.08 13.46
N GLY A 33 -31.93 19.55 14.53
CA GLY A 33 -30.83 20.16 15.27
C GLY A 33 -31.27 21.26 16.25
N GLY A 34 -32.56 21.32 16.60
CA GLY A 34 -33.09 22.24 17.60
C GLY A 34 -32.90 21.72 19.04
N ALA A 35 -33.07 22.60 20.03
CA ALA A 35 -33.06 22.20 21.42
C ALA A 35 -34.31 21.35 21.75
N LEU A 36 -34.12 20.28 22.52
CA LEU A 36 -35.24 19.55 23.11
C LEU A 36 -35.74 20.35 24.32
N HIS A 37 -36.93 20.94 24.20
CA HIS A 37 -37.54 21.68 25.30
C HIS A 37 -38.19 20.70 26.27
N TYR A 38 -37.63 20.60 27.49
CA TYR A 38 -38.23 19.85 28.58
C TYR A 38 -39.38 20.66 29.18
N TYR A 39 -40.59 20.16 29.02
CA TYR A 39 -41.76 20.75 29.67
C TYR A 39 -41.97 20.12 31.05
N PRO A 40 -42.15 20.91 32.12
CA PRO A 40 -42.47 20.36 33.43
C PRO A 40 -43.79 19.60 33.35
N PHE A 41 -43.77 18.33 33.79
CA PHE A 41 -44.96 17.47 33.77
C PHE A 41 -45.95 17.96 34.84
N SER A 42 -46.92 18.77 34.42
CA SER A 42 -48.12 19.08 35.20
C SER A 42 -49.18 18.03 34.85
N LYS A 43 -49.66 17.27 35.83
CA LYS A 43 -50.87 16.45 35.64
C LYS A 43 -52.00 17.43 35.36
N ASP A 44 -52.58 17.34 34.16
CA ASP A 44 -53.85 17.96 33.77
C ASP A 44 -53.78 19.36 33.10
N GLU A 45 -52.60 19.91 32.81
CA GLU A 45 -52.47 21.09 31.92
C GLU A 45 -51.79 20.72 30.59
N PRO A 46 -52.48 20.82 29.44
CA PRO A 46 -51.82 20.69 28.15
C PRO A 46 -50.82 21.83 27.98
N VAL A 47 -49.55 21.47 27.73
CA VAL A 47 -48.48 22.43 27.48
C VAL A 47 -48.82 23.23 26.21
N ASP A 48 -49.05 24.53 26.37
CA ASP A 48 -49.25 25.45 25.24
C ASP A 48 -47.92 25.64 24.50
N GLN A 49 -47.74 24.93 23.39
CA GLN A 49 -46.58 25.08 22.49
C GLN A 49 -46.68 26.33 21.60
N GLY A 50 -47.72 27.16 21.80
CA GLY A 50 -48.08 28.25 20.92
C GLY A 50 -48.65 27.77 19.59
N ASN A 51 -49.18 28.71 18.81
CA ASN A 51 -49.68 28.43 17.46
C ASN A 51 -48.51 28.33 16.47
N ARG A 52 -47.86 27.15 16.40
CA ARG A 52 -46.75 26.89 15.47
C ARG A 52 -47.29 26.73 14.05
N GLN A 53 -46.97 27.68 13.17
CA GLN A 53 -47.29 27.59 11.74
C GLN A 53 -46.00 27.51 10.92
N LYS A 54 -46.01 26.67 9.87
CA LYS A 54 -44.89 26.54 8.93
C LYS A 54 -45.42 26.62 7.50
N THR A 55 -44.90 27.58 6.74
CA THR A 55 -45.18 27.68 5.30
C THR A 55 -44.21 26.78 4.55
N LEU A 56 -44.72 25.97 3.63
CA LEU A 56 -43.95 24.99 2.87
C LEU A 56 -44.18 25.23 1.37
N ASN A 57 -43.09 25.26 0.61
CA ASN A 57 -43.14 25.32 -0.85
C ASN A 57 -42.74 23.95 -1.39
N VAL A 58 -43.66 23.29 -2.10
CA VAL A 58 -43.41 22.01 -2.76
C VAL A 58 -43.19 22.28 -4.24
N VAL A 59 -42.01 21.92 -4.74
CA VAL A 59 -41.64 22.06 -6.15
C VAL A 59 -41.40 20.66 -6.71
N VAL A 60 -42.01 20.37 -7.86
CA VAL A 60 -41.82 19.11 -8.58
C VAL A 60 -40.98 19.39 -9.81
N THR A 61 -39.79 18.80 -9.89
CA THR A 61 -38.88 18.91 -11.02
C THR A 61 -38.81 17.58 -11.78
N PRO A 62 -38.64 17.59 -13.11
CA PRO A 62 -38.41 16.38 -13.87
C PRO A 62 -37.11 15.69 -13.40
N ALA A 63 -37.12 14.36 -13.38
CA ALA A 63 -35.93 13.56 -13.11
C ALA A 63 -34.93 13.62 -14.28
N VAL A 64 -33.71 13.15 -14.02
CA VAL A 64 -32.61 13.09 -15.00
C VAL A 64 -33.02 12.30 -16.26
N SER A 65 -32.59 12.77 -17.43
CA SER A 65 -32.93 12.14 -18.72
C SER A 65 -32.12 10.87 -18.96
N SER A 66 -32.64 9.96 -19.80
CA SER A 66 -31.88 8.77 -20.24
C SER A 66 -30.58 9.14 -20.97
N GLU A 67 -30.54 10.29 -21.64
CA GLU A 67 -29.35 10.81 -22.30
C GLU A 67 -28.23 11.11 -21.29
N ALA A 68 -28.56 11.69 -20.13
CA ALA A 68 -27.58 11.96 -19.08
C ALA A 68 -26.98 10.67 -18.48
N TYR A 69 -27.76 9.59 -18.36
CA TYR A 69 -27.20 8.27 -17.99
C TYR A 69 -26.18 7.77 -19.02
N VAL A 70 -26.52 7.84 -20.32
CA VAL A 70 -25.63 7.40 -21.39
C VAL A 70 -24.37 8.26 -21.42
N ASN A 71 -24.51 9.58 -21.33
CA ASN A 71 -23.38 10.51 -21.29
C ASN A 71 -22.49 10.26 -20.08
N GLY A 72 -23.07 10.01 -18.89
CA GLY A 72 -22.32 9.69 -17.68
C GLY A 72 -21.51 8.39 -17.82
N ILE A 73 -22.12 7.33 -18.37
CA ILE A 73 -21.45 6.04 -18.61
C ILE A 73 -20.34 6.17 -19.65
N LEU A 74 -20.62 6.80 -20.80
CA LEU A 74 -19.63 7.01 -21.85
C LEU A 74 -18.47 7.89 -21.40
N PHE A 75 -18.75 8.93 -20.60
CA PHE A 75 -17.72 9.78 -20.02
C PHE A 75 -16.82 8.98 -19.07
N CYS A 76 -17.39 8.25 -18.11
CA CYS A 76 -16.64 7.43 -17.16
C CYS A 76 -15.76 6.39 -17.89
N LEU A 77 -16.37 5.60 -18.79
CA LEU A 77 -15.63 4.61 -19.58
C LEU A 77 -14.57 5.26 -20.48
N GLY A 78 -14.88 6.38 -21.12
CA GLY A 78 -13.96 7.12 -21.97
C GLY A 78 -12.71 7.59 -21.21
N VAL A 79 -12.89 8.15 -20.01
CA VAL A 79 -11.78 8.58 -19.14
C VAL A 79 -10.89 7.40 -18.79
N PHE A 80 -11.43 6.30 -18.27
CA PHE A 80 -10.61 5.19 -17.79
C PHE A 80 -10.03 4.31 -18.90
N LEU A 81 -10.79 4.06 -19.98
CA LEU A 81 -10.29 3.31 -21.13
C LEU A 81 -9.18 4.07 -21.87
N SER A 82 -9.13 5.41 -21.78
CA SER A 82 -8.02 6.19 -22.33
C SER A 82 -6.66 5.77 -21.74
N PHE A 83 -6.60 5.38 -20.46
CA PHE A 83 -5.37 4.88 -19.82
C PHE A 83 -4.93 3.53 -20.39
N TYR A 84 -5.89 2.66 -20.73
CA TYR A 84 -5.58 1.38 -21.40
C TYR A 84 -5.01 1.63 -22.79
N VAL A 85 -5.66 2.50 -23.57
CA VAL A 85 -5.17 2.87 -24.91
C VAL A 85 -3.76 3.47 -24.80
N LEU A 86 -3.54 4.41 -23.87
CA LEU A 86 -2.22 5.01 -23.63
C LEU A 86 -1.18 3.95 -23.27
N THR A 87 -1.52 3.00 -22.39
CA THR A 87 -0.60 1.91 -21.99
C THR A 87 -0.24 1.02 -23.16
N VAL A 88 -1.22 0.67 -24.01
CA VAL A 88 -0.98 -0.11 -25.23
C VAL A 88 -0.12 0.67 -26.21
N LEU A 89 -0.38 1.96 -26.41
CA LEU A 89 0.43 2.82 -27.28
C LEU A 89 1.88 2.92 -26.80
N ILE A 90 2.11 3.09 -25.49
CA ILE A 90 3.45 3.09 -24.90
C ILE A 90 4.14 1.73 -25.11
N ALA A 91 3.44 0.63 -24.86
CA ALA A 91 3.98 -0.72 -25.08
C ALA A 91 4.33 -0.97 -26.56
N CYS A 92 3.45 -0.58 -27.48
CA CYS A 92 3.70 -0.67 -28.93
C CYS A 92 4.91 0.19 -29.35
N TRP A 93 5.00 1.42 -28.83
CA TRP A 93 6.12 2.31 -29.10
C TRP A 93 7.45 1.76 -28.58
N GLU A 94 7.47 1.19 -27.37
CA GLU A 94 8.65 0.53 -26.83
C GLU A 94 9.07 -0.69 -27.66
N ILE A 95 8.11 -1.53 -28.08
CA ILE A 95 8.39 -2.70 -28.93
C ILE A 95 8.97 -2.24 -30.27
N TRP A 96 8.36 -1.24 -30.89
CA TRP A 96 8.82 -0.67 -32.16
C TRP A 96 10.23 -0.10 -32.03
N ARG A 97 10.49 0.71 -31.00
CA ARG A 97 11.81 1.29 -30.71
C ARG A 97 12.88 0.21 -30.50
N ARG A 98 12.57 -0.86 -29.76
CA ARG A 98 13.50 -2.00 -29.55
C ARG A 98 13.76 -2.76 -30.85
N ARG A 99 12.75 -2.95 -31.70
CA ARG A 99 12.91 -3.58 -33.03
C ARG A 99 13.80 -2.74 -33.92
N GLU A 100 13.57 -1.43 -33.98
CA GLU A 100 14.38 -0.52 -34.77
C GLU A 100 15.84 -0.49 -34.29
N GLN A 101 16.09 -0.44 -32.98
CA GLN A 101 17.43 -0.52 -32.42
C GLN A 101 18.14 -1.83 -32.78
N ARG A 102 17.46 -2.99 -32.69
CA ARG A 102 18.04 -4.27 -33.14
C ARG A 102 18.35 -4.25 -34.63
N GLN A 103 17.46 -3.73 -35.47
CA GLN A 103 17.71 -3.62 -36.90
C GLN A 103 18.91 -2.72 -37.20
N ARG A 104 19.07 -1.59 -36.49
CA ARG A 104 20.25 -0.72 -36.61
C ARG A 104 21.53 -1.43 -36.19
N GLN A 105 21.51 -2.21 -35.09
CA GLN A 105 22.66 -3.01 -34.66
C GLN A 105 23.02 -4.12 -35.66
N LEU A 106 22.02 -4.83 -36.20
CA LEU A 106 22.21 -5.83 -37.25
C LEU A 106 22.79 -5.22 -38.54
N ARG A 107 22.35 -4.01 -38.90
CA ARG A 107 22.92 -3.25 -40.04
C ARG A 107 24.36 -2.80 -39.79
N LEU A 108 24.70 -2.39 -38.57
CA LEU A 108 26.08 -2.04 -38.20
C LEU A 108 27.00 -3.26 -38.21
N LEU A 109 26.54 -4.40 -37.70
CA LEU A 109 27.30 -5.66 -37.74
C LEU A 109 27.51 -6.15 -39.18
N SER A 110 26.47 -6.12 -40.03
CA SER A 110 26.61 -6.51 -41.44
C SER A 110 27.44 -5.53 -42.29
N ALA A 111 27.49 -4.25 -41.92
CA ALA A 111 28.38 -3.26 -42.54
C ALA A 111 29.85 -3.38 -42.07
N ALA A 112 30.10 -3.95 -40.89
CA ALA A 112 31.47 -4.24 -40.43
C ALA A 112 32.06 -5.50 -41.09
N ASP A 113 31.21 -6.41 -41.59
CA ASP A 113 31.60 -7.65 -42.28
C ASP A 113 31.77 -7.49 -43.81
N THR A 114 31.70 -6.26 -44.36
CA THR A 114 31.96 -6.03 -45.80
C THR A 114 33.45 -5.72 -46.04
N PRO A 115 34.22 -6.57 -46.74
CA PRO A 115 35.61 -6.26 -47.06
C PRO A 115 35.65 -5.16 -48.12
N SER A 116 36.34 -4.06 -47.82
CA SER A 116 36.68 -3.04 -48.81
C SER A 116 37.58 -3.65 -49.89
N PRO A 117 37.22 -3.63 -51.18
CA PRO A 117 38.15 -3.96 -52.24
C PRO A 117 39.01 -2.73 -52.55
N GLU A 118 40.27 -2.97 -52.87
CA GLU A 118 41.29 -2.02 -53.37
C GLU A 118 42.12 -1.24 -52.35
N ARG A 119 43.12 -1.95 -51.79
CA ARG A 119 44.52 -1.54 -51.98
C ARG A 119 45.43 -2.76 -51.97
N GLY A 120 45.73 -3.25 -53.17
CA GLY A 120 46.66 -4.35 -53.38
C GLY A 120 48.12 -3.91 -53.31
N VAL A 121 48.95 -4.93 -53.05
CA VAL A 121 50.35 -5.06 -53.47
C VAL A 121 51.41 -4.34 -52.62
N ARG A 122 51.97 -5.06 -51.65
CA ARG A 122 53.36 -5.55 -51.74
C ARG A 122 53.65 -6.58 -50.65
N ALA A 123 53.96 -7.80 -51.09
CA ALA A 123 54.64 -8.80 -50.31
C ALA A 123 56.11 -8.40 -50.07
N SER A 124 56.68 -9.03 -49.04
CA SER A 124 58.09 -9.40 -48.88
C SER A 124 58.92 -8.61 -47.85
N LEU A 125 59.51 -9.42 -46.95
CA LEU A 125 60.85 -9.33 -46.33
C LEU A 125 60.90 -9.12 -44.80
N LEU A 126 61.29 -10.23 -44.15
CA LEU A 126 62.28 -10.39 -43.08
C LEU A 126 62.11 -9.68 -41.72
N GLY A 127 62.19 -10.52 -40.67
CA GLY A 127 63.18 -10.31 -39.60
C GLY A 127 62.66 -9.83 -38.25
N ASN A 128 62.58 -10.73 -37.27
CA ASN A 128 63.04 -10.44 -35.90
C ASN A 128 64.59 -10.49 -35.91
N PRO A 129 65.37 -9.82 -35.04
CA PRO A 129 65.15 -9.69 -33.59
C PRO A 129 65.60 -8.34 -32.91
N GLN A 130 65.31 -8.22 -31.61
CA GLN A 130 66.04 -7.51 -30.51
C GLN A 130 66.61 -6.08 -30.71
N ASP A 131 66.18 -5.14 -29.85
CA ASP A 131 67.05 -4.51 -28.83
C ASP A 131 66.26 -3.62 -27.84
N THR A 132 66.54 -3.85 -26.54
CA THR A 132 66.23 -3.04 -25.33
C THR A 132 67.24 -1.88 -25.17
N PRO A 133 67.21 -0.92 -24.19
CA PRO A 133 66.58 -1.00 -22.85
C PRO A 133 66.06 0.33 -22.20
N ASP A 134 65.63 0.18 -20.94
CA ASP A 134 65.56 1.16 -19.83
C ASP A 134 64.39 2.17 -19.77
N SER A 135 63.73 2.48 -18.64
CA SER A 135 63.90 2.09 -17.23
C SER A 135 62.73 2.63 -16.36
N PHE A 136 62.31 1.83 -15.35
CA PHE A 136 61.89 2.20 -13.98
C PHE A 136 60.42 2.49 -13.56
N LEU A 137 60.02 1.66 -12.55
CA LEU A 137 58.97 1.76 -11.50
C LEU A 137 57.51 1.49 -11.90
N GLY A 138 56.74 0.55 -11.33
CA GLY A 138 56.95 -0.40 -10.23
C GLY A 138 55.58 -0.83 -9.61
N ARG A 139 55.33 -2.15 -9.60
CA ARG A 139 54.33 -2.96 -8.84
C ARG A 139 52.89 -3.21 -9.38
N PRO A 140 52.33 -4.42 -9.09
CA PRO A 140 51.34 -5.13 -9.91
C PRO A 140 49.91 -5.20 -9.30
N PRO A 141 48.89 -5.63 -10.08
CA PRO A 141 47.50 -5.74 -9.62
C PRO A 141 47.26 -6.97 -8.73
N LEU A 142 46.53 -6.73 -7.64
CA LEU A 142 46.12 -7.73 -6.64
C LEU A 142 45.10 -8.72 -7.23
N SER A 143 45.49 -9.98 -7.32
CA SER A 143 44.60 -11.12 -7.60
C SER A 143 43.82 -11.51 -6.33
N SER A 144 42.53 -11.79 -6.53
CA SER A 144 41.55 -12.31 -5.57
C SER A 144 42.05 -13.52 -4.77
N GLN A 145 42.17 -13.37 -3.45
CA GLN A 145 42.44 -14.45 -2.51
C GLN A 145 41.12 -15.16 -2.14
N SER A 146 41.03 -16.43 -2.54
CA SER A 146 40.10 -17.42 -2.01
C SER A 146 40.65 -17.97 -0.70
N TYR A 147 39.87 -17.95 0.37
CA TYR A 147 40.27 -18.40 1.70
C TYR A 147 40.37 -19.94 1.75
N GLY A 148 41.50 -20.42 2.27
CA GLY A 148 41.88 -21.83 2.31
C GLY A 148 41.29 -22.62 3.49
N SER A 149 41.02 -23.90 3.21
CA SER A 149 40.81 -24.99 4.14
C SER A 149 42.16 -25.44 4.72
N PHE A 150 42.25 -25.58 6.05
CA PHE A 150 43.41 -26.19 6.72
C PHE A 150 43.08 -27.62 7.14
N ALA A 151 43.94 -28.55 6.72
CA ALA A 151 44.05 -29.90 7.27
C ALA A 151 45.51 -30.16 7.69
N ASP A 152 45.61 -30.99 8.73
CA ASP A 152 46.69 -31.90 9.15
C ASP A 152 47.81 -31.46 10.13
N ALA A 153 47.67 -32.04 11.34
CA ALA A 153 48.58 -32.98 12.02
C ALA A 153 49.65 -32.48 13.02
N GLY A 154 49.68 -33.14 14.21
CA GLY A 154 50.81 -33.13 15.16
C GLY A 154 50.46 -33.59 16.58
N SER A 155 50.85 -34.82 16.93
CA SER A 155 50.68 -35.59 18.18
C SER A 155 51.35 -35.05 19.46
N THR A 156 50.81 -35.42 20.64
CA THR A 156 51.56 -36.03 21.78
C THR A 156 50.65 -36.58 22.90
N THR A 157 50.93 -37.84 23.24
CA THR A 157 50.69 -38.66 24.45
C THR A 157 50.40 -38.02 25.81
N SER A 158 49.44 -38.58 26.58
CA SER A 158 49.66 -39.11 27.96
C SER A 158 48.41 -39.79 28.54
N THR A 159 48.68 -40.87 29.28
CA THR A 159 47.83 -41.83 30.03
C THR A 159 47.17 -41.26 31.30
N GLU A 160 46.00 -41.79 31.71
CA GLU A 160 45.78 -42.55 32.97
C GLU A 160 44.29 -42.88 33.25
N ASN A 161 44.09 -44.03 33.89
CA ASN A 161 42.83 -44.64 34.33
C ASN A 161 42.18 -43.90 35.53
N VAL A 162 40.88 -44.11 35.77
CA VAL A 162 40.26 -44.54 37.06
C VAL A 162 38.73 -44.70 36.89
N THR A 163 38.20 -45.65 37.66
CA THR A 163 36.96 -46.45 37.59
C THR A 163 35.69 -45.86 38.24
N ASP A 164 34.58 -46.56 37.95
CA ASP A 164 33.34 -46.79 38.73
C ASP A 164 32.16 -45.79 38.70
N SER A 165 31.06 -46.19 38.02
CA SER A 165 29.86 -46.80 38.64
C SER A 165 28.52 -46.52 37.89
N LEU A 166 27.91 -47.60 37.39
CA LEU A 166 26.49 -48.02 37.41
C LEU A 166 25.36 -46.96 37.41
N LEU A 167 24.47 -46.97 36.40
CA LEU A 167 23.22 -47.79 36.33
C LEU A 167 22.18 -47.18 35.34
N SER A 168 21.76 -47.98 34.35
CA SER A 168 20.45 -48.05 33.62
C SER A 168 19.92 -46.80 32.85
N THR A 169 19.19 -46.87 31.74
CA THR A 169 18.42 -47.94 31.07
C THR A 169 18.18 -47.51 29.60
N GLU A 170 18.38 -48.45 28.68
CA GLU A 170 17.64 -48.69 27.40
C GLU A 170 17.22 -47.53 26.48
N ALA A 171 17.77 -47.50 25.26
CA ALA A 171 17.15 -48.13 24.09
C ALA A 171 17.98 -47.90 22.81
N SER A 172 18.08 -48.96 22.03
CA SER A 172 19.01 -49.26 20.94
C SER A 172 18.65 -48.67 19.58
N SER A 173 19.64 -48.01 18.97
CA SER A 173 20.17 -48.19 17.59
C SER A 173 19.30 -48.82 16.49
N SER A 174 19.24 -48.18 15.32
CA SER A 174 19.91 -48.72 14.12
C SER A 174 20.14 -47.65 13.04
N TYR A 175 21.41 -47.53 12.66
CA TYR A 175 21.92 -46.89 11.45
C TYR A 175 21.87 -47.90 10.31
N ALA A 176 21.40 -47.49 9.12
CA ALA A 176 21.68 -48.05 7.79
C ALA A 176 20.94 -47.12 6.79
N ASP A 177 21.44 -46.67 5.64
CA ASP A 177 22.56 -47.05 4.80
C ASP A 177 22.82 -45.85 3.87
N ARG A 178 24.06 -45.36 3.78
CA ARG A 178 24.48 -44.33 2.83
C ARG A 178 25.29 -45.02 1.75
N SER A 179 24.63 -45.41 0.67
CA SER A 179 25.31 -45.90 -0.54
C SER A 179 25.52 -44.77 -1.54
N LEU A 180 26.68 -44.86 -2.18
CA LEU A 180 27.34 -43.89 -3.02
C LEU A 180 27.01 -44.20 -4.49
N GLU A 181 26.34 -43.30 -5.20
CA GLU A 181 26.23 -43.39 -6.67
C GLU A 181 26.37 -42.01 -7.33
N ASN A 182 27.54 -41.81 -7.95
CA ASN A 182 27.78 -40.83 -9.01
C ASN A 182 27.39 -41.48 -10.35
N VAL A 183 26.36 -40.98 -11.05
CA VAL A 183 26.23 -41.12 -12.51
C VAL A 183 25.49 -39.90 -13.11
N ALA A 184 26.02 -39.41 -14.22
CA ALA A 184 25.58 -38.27 -15.00
C ALA A 184 24.19 -38.39 -15.67
N GLY A 185 23.52 -37.24 -15.87
CA GLY A 185 22.67 -36.95 -17.03
C GLY A 185 21.14 -37.05 -16.88
N ARG A 186 20.46 -35.91 -16.64
CA ARG A 186 19.25 -35.39 -17.35
C ARG A 186 18.55 -34.28 -16.55
N PRO A 187 17.91 -33.28 -17.20
CA PRO A 187 17.18 -32.25 -16.51
C PRO A 187 15.88 -32.84 -15.95
N ARG A 188 15.81 -33.08 -14.64
CA ARG A 188 14.57 -33.47 -13.97
C ARG A 188 13.63 -32.27 -13.92
N LEU A 189 12.44 -32.51 -14.43
CA LEU A 189 11.25 -31.68 -14.30
C LEU A 189 10.79 -31.79 -12.83
N ASP A 190 11.44 -31.07 -11.92
CA ASP A 190 11.14 -31.21 -10.49
C ASP A 190 9.88 -30.45 -10.10
N SER A 191 8.96 -31.22 -9.51
CA SER A 191 7.63 -30.89 -9.02
C SER A 191 7.57 -29.67 -8.11
N LEU A 192 6.54 -28.85 -8.31
CA LEU A 192 6.24 -27.62 -7.57
C LEU A 192 5.75 -27.82 -6.12
N SER A 193 5.76 -29.03 -5.56
CA SER A 193 4.94 -29.37 -4.39
C SER A 193 5.67 -29.87 -3.13
N SER A 194 7.00 -29.83 -3.03
CA SER A 194 7.69 -30.35 -1.83
C SER A 194 8.70 -29.37 -1.22
N VAL A 195 8.23 -28.19 -0.83
CA VAL A 195 8.98 -27.34 0.11
C VAL A 195 8.01 -27.03 1.24
N GLU A 196 8.20 -27.70 2.37
CA GLU A 196 7.37 -27.65 3.58
C GLU A 196 7.45 -26.27 4.25
N GLU A 197 6.36 -25.83 4.89
CA GLU A 197 6.20 -24.47 5.44
C GLU A 197 7.22 -24.12 6.55
N ASP A 198 7.87 -25.11 7.15
CA ASP A 198 8.88 -24.92 8.22
C ASP A 198 10.30 -24.60 7.70
N ASP A 199 10.56 -24.79 6.39
CA ASP A 199 11.81 -24.34 5.73
C ASP A 199 11.79 -22.83 5.39
N TYR A 200 10.68 -22.14 5.68
CA TYR A 200 10.49 -20.72 5.38
C TYR A 200 10.67 -19.88 6.64
N ASP A 201 11.87 -19.35 6.84
CA ASP A 201 12.25 -18.51 7.97
C ASP A 201 12.23 -19.25 9.32
N THR A 202 13.27 -20.06 9.59
CA THR A 202 13.59 -20.29 11.00
C THR A 202 13.94 -18.92 11.61
N LEU A 203 13.40 -18.60 12.80
CA LEU A 203 13.76 -17.38 13.52
C LEU A 203 15.30 -17.26 13.70
N ALA A 204 16.02 -18.38 13.64
CA ALA A 204 17.47 -18.48 13.66
C ALA A 204 18.15 -17.89 12.41
N ASP A 205 17.58 -18.01 11.22
CA ASP A 205 18.12 -17.42 9.99
C ASP A 205 18.04 -15.89 10.03
N ILE A 206 16.92 -15.36 10.53
CA ILE A 206 16.74 -13.92 10.75
C ILE A 206 17.75 -13.39 11.78
N GLU A 207 18.06 -14.16 12.83
CA GLU A 207 18.99 -13.77 13.88
C GLU A 207 20.46 -13.89 13.43
N SER A 208 20.81 -14.90 12.62
CA SER A 208 22.16 -15.06 12.06
C SER A 208 22.50 -13.97 11.03
N ASP A 209 21.56 -13.61 10.14
CA ASP A 209 21.72 -12.50 9.20
C ASP A 209 21.86 -11.16 9.93
N LYS A 210 21.06 -10.93 10.99
CA LYS A 210 21.19 -9.75 11.88
C LYS A 210 22.59 -9.65 12.51
N ASN A 211 23.24 -10.77 12.81
CA ASN A 211 24.58 -10.81 13.38
C ASN A 211 25.69 -10.48 12.35
N VAL A 212 25.53 -10.85 11.07
CA VAL A 212 26.48 -10.48 10.00
C VAL A 212 26.34 -9.00 9.61
N ILE A 213 25.13 -8.45 9.69
CA ILE A 213 24.85 -7.01 9.50
C ILE A 213 25.46 -6.15 10.64
N ARG A 214 25.82 -6.77 11.78
CA ARG A 214 26.30 -6.10 13.00
C ARG A 214 27.66 -5.40 12.87
N THR A 215 28.46 -5.74 11.87
CA THR A 215 29.88 -5.32 11.78
C THR A 215 30.15 -4.17 10.80
N LYS A 216 29.20 -3.80 9.93
CA LYS A 216 29.40 -2.75 8.91
C LYS A 216 28.69 -1.43 9.26
N LYS A 217 29.41 -0.30 9.11
CA LYS A 217 28.88 1.07 9.31
C LYS A 217 27.94 1.51 8.18
N PHE A 218 28.19 1.04 6.96
CA PHE A 218 27.35 1.26 5.79
C PHE A 218 26.90 -0.10 5.25
N LEU A 219 25.60 -0.22 4.96
CA LEU A 219 25.00 -1.45 4.47
C LEU A 219 24.56 -1.25 3.02
N CYS A 220 24.90 -2.20 2.16
CA CYS A 220 24.50 -2.19 0.77
C CYS A 220 23.41 -3.23 0.49
N VAL A 221 22.65 -3.07 -0.58
CA VAL A 221 21.57 -4.01 -0.93
C VAL A 221 22.10 -5.42 -1.15
N ALA A 222 23.33 -5.58 -1.65
CA ALA A 222 23.99 -6.89 -1.76
C ALA A 222 24.13 -7.61 -0.41
N ASP A 223 24.31 -6.88 0.69
CA ASP A 223 24.42 -7.47 2.02
C ASP A 223 23.08 -8.04 2.52
N LEU A 224 21.95 -7.52 2.00
CA LEU A 224 20.58 -7.86 2.38
C LEU A 224 19.80 -8.64 1.31
N ALA A 225 20.45 -9.08 0.22
CA ALA A 225 19.82 -9.80 -0.88
C ALA A 225 20.48 -11.18 -1.05
N ARG A 226 20.52 -11.94 0.05
CA ARG A 226 21.16 -13.26 0.15
C ARG A 226 20.17 -14.41 -0.03
N LYS A 227 18.88 -14.18 0.22
CA LYS A 227 17.85 -15.23 0.11
C LYS A 227 17.64 -15.66 -1.34
N ASP A 228 17.35 -16.96 -1.52
CA ASP A 228 17.05 -17.51 -2.84
C ASP A 228 15.78 -16.86 -3.43
N LYS A 229 15.90 -16.39 -4.67
CA LYS A 229 14.83 -15.77 -5.45
C LYS A 229 13.58 -16.65 -5.52
N ARG A 230 13.73 -17.99 -5.54
CA ARG A 230 12.60 -18.94 -5.61
C ARG A 230 11.79 -18.94 -4.32
N VAL A 231 12.48 -19.02 -3.17
CA VAL A 231 11.87 -18.99 -1.83
C VAL A 231 11.15 -17.65 -1.63
N LEU A 232 11.83 -16.58 -2.00
CA LEU A 232 11.31 -15.23 -1.84
C LEU A 232 10.09 -14.94 -2.74
N ARG A 233 10.05 -15.49 -3.96
CA ARG A 233 8.87 -15.42 -4.84
C ARG A 233 7.65 -16.12 -4.22
N LYS A 234 7.83 -17.32 -3.65
CA LYS A 234 6.74 -18.03 -2.95
C LYS A 234 6.22 -17.21 -1.77
N LYS A 235 7.12 -16.70 -0.92
CA LYS A 235 6.77 -15.83 0.22
C LYS A 235 5.93 -14.62 -0.19
N TYR A 236 6.25 -14.00 -1.34
CA TYR A 236 5.48 -12.85 -1.84
C TYR A 236 4.17 -13.23 -2.52
N GLN A 237 4.03 -14.45 -3.03
CA GLN A 237 2.76 -14.93 -3.57
C GLN A 237 1.69 -15.10 -2.46
N ILE A 238 2.12 -15.38 -1.22
CA ILE A 238 1.24 -15.44 -0.05
C ILE A 238 0.55 -14.09 0.20
N TYR A 239 1.24 -12.96 -0.02
CA TYR A 239 0.62 -11.63 0.12
C TYR A 239 -0.60 -11.46 -0.80
N PHE A 240 -0.48 -11.89 -2.06
CA PHE A 240 -1.55 -11.80 -3.05
C PHE A 240 -2.72 -12.72 -2.69
N TRP A 241 -2.46 -13.99 -2.36
CA TRP A 241 -3.52 -14.93 -2.00
C TRP A 241 -4.25 -14.53 -0.72
N ASN A 242 -3.51 -14.07 0.30
CA ASN A 242 -4.13 -13.64 1.55
C ASN A 242 -5.06 -12.45 1.35
N ILE A 243 -4.66 -11.43 0.58
CA ILE A 243 -5.57 -10.30 0.33
C ILE A 243 -6.75 -10.68 -0.54
N ALA A 244 -6.59 -11.59 -1.50
CA ALA A 244 -7.70 -12.11 -2.28
C ALA A 244 -8.71 -12.87 -1.39
N THR A 245 -8.22 -13.67 -0.43
CA THR A 245 -9.07 -14.34 0.55
C THR A 245 -9.80 -13.33 1.45
N ILE A 246 -9.08 -12.36 2.02
CA ILE A 246 -9.67 -11.30 2.85
C ILE A 246 -10.74 -10.53 2.05
N ALA A 247 -10.44 -10.19 0.80
CA ALA A 247 -11.36 -9.51 -0.11
C ALA A 247 -12.69 -10.27 -0.27
N VAL A 248 -12.65 -11.57 -0.53
CA VAL A 248 -13.86 -12.37 -0.73
C VAL A 248 -14.69 -12.45 0.56
N PHE A 249 -14.06 -12.80 1.69
CA PHE A 249 -14.76 -12.92 2.98
C PHE A 249 -15.31 -11.59 3.49
N TYR A 250 -14.68 -10.48 3.12
CA TYR A 250 -15.15 -9.14 3.49
C TYR A 250 -16.23 -8.62 2.53
N ALA A 251 -16.10 -8.84 1.22
CA ALA A 251 -17.06 -8.35 0.23
C ALA A 251 -18.42 -9.04 0.30
N LEU A 252 -18.47 -10.35 0.57
CA LEU A 252 -19.72 -11.11 0.58
C LEU A 252 -20.73 -10.57 1.62
N PRO A 253 -20.37 -10.38 2.91
CA PRO A 253 -21.27 -9.76 3.88
C PRO A 253 -21.65 -8.32 3.53
N VAL A 254 -20.73 -7.54 2.96
CA VAL A 254 -20.97 -6.13 2.59
C VAL A 254 -22.04 -6.04 1.50
N ILE A 255 -21.92 -6.87 0.46
CA ILE A 255 -22.90 -6.95 -0.62
C ILE A 255 -24.27 -7.41 -0.08
N GLN A 256 -24.29 -8.40 0.82
CA GLN A 256 -25.53 -8.84 1.45
C GLN A 256 -26.18 -7.71 2.27
N LEU A 257 -25.38 -6.97 3.04
CA LEU A 257 -25.87 -5.92 3.93
C LEU A 257 -26.43 -4.73 3.15
N VAL A 258 -25.76 -4.29 2.08
CA VAL A 258 -26.24 -3.18 1.25
C VAL A 258 -27.55 -3.54 0.53
N ILE A 259 -27.69 -4.77 0.03
CA ILE A 259 -28.94 -5.24 -0.59
C ILE A 259 -30.07 -5.24 0.45
N THR A 260 -29.78 -5.69 1.67
CA THR A 260 -30.74 -5.69 2.78
C THR A 260 -31.19 -4.27 3.12
N TYR A 261 -30.27 -3.31 3.28
CA TYR A 261 -30.62 -1.93 3.58
C TYR A 261 -31.40 -1.26 2.44
N GLN A 262 -31.02 -1.48 1.18
CA GLN A 262 -31.78 -1.00 0.03
C GLN A 262 -33.21 -1.55 0.03
N THR A 263 -33.38 -2.84 0.38
CA THR A 263 -34.70 -3.45 0.50
C THR A 263 -35.51 -2.80 1.62
N VAL A 264 -34.91 -2.57 2.80
CA VAL A 264 -35.58 -1.91 3.92
C VAL A 264 -36.01 -0.48 3.53
N VAL A 265 -35.15 0.30 2.88
CA VAL A 265 -35.49 1.66 2.42
C VAL A 265 -36.63 1.63 1.41
N ASN A 266 -36.58 0.73 0.43
CA ASN A 266 -37.60 0.63 -0.61
C ASN A 266 -38.96 0.15 -0.05
N VAL A 267 -38.96 -0.79 0.90
CA VAL A 267 -40.20 -1.34 1.50
C VAL A 267 -40.79 -0.38 2.53
N THR A 268 -39.98 0.21 3.40
CA THR A 268 -40.46 1.12 4.45
C THR A 268 -40.75 2.53 3.93
N GLY A 269 -40.14 2.91 2.80
CA GLY A 269 -40.17 4.29 2.30
C GLY A 269 -39.36 5.27 3.16
N ASN A 270 -38.61 4.79 4.15
CA ASN A 270 -37.89 5.65 5.09
C ASN A 270 -36.55 6.14 4.50
N GLN A 271 -36.57 7.35 3.95
CA GLN A 271 -35.41 8.02 3.36
C GLN A 271 -34.42 8.61 4.39
N ASP A 272 -34.68 8.44 5.69
CA ASP A 272 -33.77 8.89 6.76
C ASP A 272 -32.73 7.81 7.14
N ILE A 273 -32.82 6.61 6.57
CA ILE A 273 -31.89 5.50 6.84
C ILE A 273 -30.53 5.72 6.14
N CYS A 274 -30.54 6.21 4.90
CA CYS A 274 -29.34 6.42 4.09
C CYS A 274 -29.14 7.92 3.83
N TYR A 275 -27.89 8.38 3.95
CA TYR A 275 -27.51 9.79 3.89
C TYR A 275 -27.06 10.21 2.48
N TYR A 276 -28.01 10.43 1.58
CA TYR A 276 -27.71 10.84 0.21
C TYR A 276 -27.64 12.35 0.00
N ASN A 277 -26.89 12.75 -1.02
CA ASN A 277 -27.14 13.99 -1.73
C ASN A 277 -28.38 13.83 -2.63
N PHE A 278 -29.58 14.02 -2.07
CA PHE A 278 -30.84 13.79 -2.78
C PHE A 278 -31.04 14.67 -4.03
N LEU A 279 -30.29 15.77 -4.17
CA LEU A 279 -30.34 16.62 -5.37
C LEU A 279 -29.55 16.04 -6.55
N CYS A 280 -28.66 15.07 -6.30
CA CYS A 280 -27.85 14.41 -7.33
C CYS A 280 -27.86 12.87 -7.21
N ALA A 281 -28.79 12.29 -6.43
CA ALA A 281 -28.93 10.85 -6.31
C ALA A 281 -29.76 10.31 -7.47
N HIS A 282 -29.12 9.56 -8.38
CA HIS A 282 -29.76 9.03 -9.57
C HIS A 282 -30.06 7.53 -9.43
N PRO A 283 -31.34 7.14 -9.27
CA PRO A 283 -31.69 5.74 -9.07
C PRO A 283 -31.73 4.96 -10.39
N LEU A 284 -31.12 3.78 -10.40
CA LEU A 284 -31.24 2.83 -11.51
C LEU A 284 -31.79 1.51 -10.99
N SER A 285 -32.99 1.14 -11.42
CA SER A 285 -33.70 -0.04 -10.93
C SER A 285 -33.82 0.00 -9.40
N ASN A 286 -33.28 -0.98 -8.68
CA ASN A 286 -33.38 -1.09 -7.22
C ASN A 286 -32.26 -0.37 -6.46
N LEU A 287 -31.35 0.30 -7.16
CA LEU A 287 -30.22 1.02 -6.57
C LEU A 287 -30.54 2.50 -6.53
N SER A 288 -30.50 3.09 -5.33
CA SER A 288 -30.90 4.49 -5.12
C SER A 288 -29.87 5.51 -5.62
N ALA A 289 -28.58 5.15 -5.69
CA ALA A 289 -27.47 6.03 -6.04
C ALA A 289 -26.51 5.36 -7.04
N PHE A 290 -26.95 5.22 -8.30
CA PHE A 290 -26.17 4.55 -9.35
C PHE A 290 -24.97 5.37 -9.82
N ASN A 291 -25.06 6.70 -9.79
CA ASN A 291 -23.95 7.61 -10.11
C ASN A 291 -22.72 7.34 -9.23
N ASN A 292 -22.92 7.09 -7.93
CA ASN A 292 -21.83 6.75 -7.01
C ASN A 292 -21.17 5.39 -7.28
N ILE A 293 -21.91 4.41 -7.81
CA ILE A 293 -21.32 3.14 -8.25
C ILE A 293 -20.44 3.39 -9.48
N LEU A 294 -20.96 4.19 -10.42
CA LEU A 294 -20.25 4.49 -11.67
C LEU A 294 -18.99 5.32 -11.42
N SER A 295 -18.99 6.23 -10.44
CA SER A 295 -17.81 7.02 -10.08
C SER A 295 -16.69 6.16 -9.46
N ASN A 296 -17.05 5.12 -8.71
CA ASN A 296 -16.13 4.16 -8.12
C ASN A 296 -15.56 3.11 -9.09
N LEU A 297 -16.15 2.97 -10.28
CA LEU A 297 -15.66 2.03 -11.31
C LEU A 297 -14.20 2.30 -11.70
N GLY A 298 -13.74 3.55 -11.58
CA GLY A 298 -12.37 3.96 -11.86
C GLY A 298 -11.32 3.18 -11.08
N TYR A 299 -11.54 2.92 -9.79
CA TYR A 299 -10.64 2.14 -8.95
C TYR A 299 -10.48 0.70 -9.45
N ILE A 300 -11.57 0.09 -9.89
CA ILE A 300 -11.57 -1.29 -10.42
C ILE A 300 -10.82 -1.34 -11.74
N LEU A 301 -11.13 -0.44 -12.68
CA LEU A 301 -10.48 -0.40 -14.00
C LEU A 301 -8.99 -0.07 -13.87
N LEU A 302 -8.62 0.96 -13.11
CA LEU A 302 -7.22 1.32 -12.93
C LEU A 302 -6.44 0.28 -12.10
N GLY A 303 -7.09 -0.39 -11.15
CA GLY A 303 -6.52 -1.53 -10.43
C GLY A 303 -6.22 -2.70 -11.36
N LEU A 304 -7.15 -3.07 -12.23
CA LEU A 304 -6.95 -4.10 -13.26
C LEU A 304 -5.83 -3.72 -14.24
N LEU A 305 -5.79 -2.46 -14.69
CA LEU A 305 -4.72 -1.96 -15.55
C LEU A 305 -3.36 -2.07 -14.85
N PHE A 306 -3.29 -1.71 -13.57
CA PHE A 306 -2.06 -1.84 -12.79
C PHE A 306 -1.59 -3.30 -12.71
N LEU A 307 -2.49 -4.25 -12.45
CA LEU A 307 -2.17 -5.68 -12.46
C LEU A 307 -1.62 -6.14 -13.82
N PHE A 308 -2.17 -5.64 -14.93
CA PHE A 308 -1.66 -5.93 -16.27
C PHE A 308 -0.24 -5.39 -16.50
N ILE A 309 0.03 -4.15 -16.06
CA ILE A 309 1.36 -3.54 -16.12
C ILE A 309 2.38 -4.36 -15.31
N ILE A 310 2.00 -4.82 -14.12
CA ILE A 310 2.85 -5.66 -13.26
C ILE A 310 3.11 -7.01 -13.91
N LEU A 311 2.07 -7.66 -14.46
CA LEU A 311 2.20 -8.93 -15.19
C LEU A 311 3.16 -8.80 -16.38
N GLN A 312 3.03 -7.74 -17.16
CA GLN A 312 3.92 -7.47 -18.29
C GLN A 312 5.38 -7.29 -17.82
N ARG A 313 5.60 -6.53 -16.74
CA ARG A 313 6.94 -6.34 -16.15
C ARG A 313 7.52 -7.65 -15.61
N GLU A 314 6.71 -8.47 -14.95
CA GLU A 314 7.13 -9.78 -14.43
C GLU A 314 7.56 -10.73 -15.56
N ILE A 315 6.76 -10.83 -16.62
CA ILE A 315 7.09 -11.67 -17.78
C ILE A 315 8.42 -11.22 -18.40
N ASN A 316 8.62 -9.92 -18.57
CA ASN A 316 9.86 -9.37 -19.13
C ASN A 316 11.07 -9.63 -18.23
N TYR A 317 10.92 -9.45 -16.92
CA TYR A 317 11.96 -9.74 -15.94
C TYR A 317 12.31 -11.23 -15.91
N ASN A 318 11.32 -12.12 -15.87
CA ASN A 318 11.53 -13.57 -15.88
C ASN A 318 12.22 -14.02 -17.17
N ARG A 319 11.91 -13.42 -18.32
CA ARG A 319 12.61 -13.69 -19.59
C ARG A 319 14.08 -13.27 -19.55
N ALA A 320 14.41 -12.12 -18.96
CA ALA A 320 15.79 -11.67 -18.77
C ALA A 320 16.56 -12.58 -17.81
N LEU A 321 15.89 -13.03 -16.74
CA LEU A 321 16.47 -13.97 -15.79
C LEU A 321 16.76 -15.34 -16.43
N MET A 322 15.85 -15.86 -17.25
CA MET A 322 16.05 -17.12 -17.99
C MET A 322 17.20 -17.04 -19.01
N ARG A 323 17.54 -15.83 -19.48
CA ARG A 323 18.69 -15.59 -20.36
C ARG A 323 20.01 -15.41 -19.59
N ASN A 324 19.97 -15.46 -18.26
CA ASN A 324 21.09 -15.12 -17.39
C ASN A 324 21.69 -13.74 -17.71
N ASP A 325 20.84 -12.76 -18.04
CA ASP A 325 21.29 -11.40 -18.26
C ASP A 325 21.94 -10.86 -16.97
N PHE A 326 23.21 -10.45 -17.05
CA PHE A 326 24.00 -9.95 -15.92
C PHE A 326 23.25 -8.88 -15.10
N GLN A 327 22.56 -7.97 -15.79
CA GLN A 327 21.76 -6.91 -15.18
C GLN A 327 20.61 -7.46 -14.31
N ALA A 328 19.95 -8.54 -14.72
CA ALA A 328 18.86 -9.15 -13.94
C ALA A 328 19.36 -9.96 -12.74
N VAL A 329 20.59 -10.46 -12.81
CA VAL A 329 21.16 -11.31 -11.76
C VAL A 329 21.78 -10.47 -10.65
N GLU A 330 22.64 -9.49 -11.00
CA GLU A 330 23.54 -8.80 -10.07
C GLU A 330 23.29 -7.29 -9.91
N CYS A 331 22.52 -6.67 -10.83
CA CYS A 331 22.22 -5.25 -10.77
C CYS A 331 20.81 -4.97 -10.21
N GLY A 332 20.60 -3.72 -9.81
CA GLY A 332 19.34 -3.16 -9.35
C GLY A 332 18.79 -3.75 -8.05
N ILE A 333 17.68 -3.17 -7.61
CA ILE A 333 16.93 -3.69 -6.47
C ILE A 333 16.27 -5.02 -6.88
N PRO A 334 16.38 -6.09 -6.08
CA PRO A 334 15.66 -7.34 -6.32
C PRO A 334 14.16 -7.10 -6.57
N LYS A 335 13.69 -7.49 -7.76
CA LYS A 335 12.30 -7.23 -8.18
C LYS A 335 11.37 -8.30 -7.59
N HIS A 336 10.40 -7.83 -6.80
CA HIS A 336 9.36 -8.66 -6.19
C HIS A 336 7.98 -8.08 -6.50
N PHE A 337 7.18 -8.86 -7.24
CA PHE A 337 5.90 -8.43 -7.78
C PHE A 337 4.71 -8.75 -6.88
N GLY A 338 4.81 -9.72 -5.95
CA GLY A 338 3.69 -10.16 -5.11
C GLY A 338 3.00 -9.04 -4.29
N LEU A 339 3.79 -8.13 -3.70
CA LEU A 339 3.23 -6.96 -2.99
C LEU A 339 2.52 -5.98 -3.95
N PHE A 340 3.03 -5.81 -5.18
CA PHE A 340 2.36 -4.97 -6.17
C PHE A 340 1.03 -5.61 -6.65
N TYR A 341 1.00 -6.93 -6.82
CA TYR A 341 -0.27 -7.63 -7.07
C TYR A 341 -1.25 -7.43 -5.92
N ALA A 342 -0.79 -7.53 -4.67
CA ALA A 342 -1.65 -7.27 -3.51
C ALA A 342 -2.19 -5.83 -3.49
N MET A 343 -1.36 -4.83 -3.79
CA MET A 343 -1.77 -3.43 -3.90
C MET A 343 -2.82 -3.22 -5.01
N GLY A 344 -2.62 -3.82 -6.19
CA GLY A 344 -3.59 -3.73 -7.29
C GLY A 344 -4.94 -4.37 -6.96
N THR A 345 -4.93 -5.55 -6.33
CA THR A 345 -6.15 -6.21 -5.84
C THR A 345 -6.83 -5.39 -4.74
N ALA A 346 -6.07 -4.77 -3.84
CA ALA A 346 -6.60 -3.90 -2.81
C ALA A 346 -7.33 -2.68 -3.42
N LEU A 347 -6.77 -2.07 -4.46
CA LEU A 347 -7.39 -0.94 -5.16
C LEU A 347 -8.69 -1.33 -5.86
N MET A 348 -8.75 -2.53 -6.46
CA MET A 348 -10.01 -3.03 -7.03
C MET A 348 -11.08 -3.23 -5.95
N MET A 349 -10.66 -3.78 -4.81
CA MET A 349 -11.59 -3.99 -3.70
C MET A 349 -12.06 -2.70 -3.05
N GLU A 350 -11.19 -1.70 -2.95
CA GLU A 350 -11.56 -0.35 -2.54
C GLU A 350 -12.72 0.17 -3.39
N GLY A 351 -12.61 0.07 -4.72
CA GLY A 351 -13.69 0.48 -5.64
C GLY A 351 -15.00 -0.27 -5.42
N LEU A 352 -14.94 -1.58 -5.17
CA LEU A 352 -16.14 -2.39 -4.94
C LEU A 352 -16.81 -2.03 -3.60
N LEU A 353 -16.04 -1.92 -2.52
CA LEU A 353 -16.57 -1.67 -1.17
C LEU A 353 -17.02 -0.22 -1.00
N SER A 354 -16.29 0.73 -1.59
CA SER A 354 -16.68 2.14 -1.65
C SER A 354 -17.99 2.32 -2.41
N ALA A 355 -18.14 1.66 -3.56
CA ALA A 355 -19.42 1.63 -4.28
C ALA A 355 -20.55 1.07 -3.40
N CYS A 356 -20.33 -0.06 -2.73
CA CYS A 356 -21.34 -0.64 -1.82
C CYS A 356 -21.71 0.30 -0.67
N TYR A 357 -20.74 1.00 -0.08
CA TYR A 357 -21.02 2.00 0.96
C TYR A 357 -21.91 3.13 0.41
N HIS A 358 -21.55 3.71 -0.73
CA HIS A 358 -22.28 4.85 -1.29
C HIS A 358 -23.66 4.51 -1.86
N VAL A 359 -23.93 3.22 -2.12
CA VAL A 359 -25.31 2.78 -2.40
C VAL A 359 -26.23 3.04 -1.23
N CYS A 360 -25.80 2.92 0.03
CA CYS A 360 -26.57 3.36 1.21
C CYS A 360 -25.61 3.80 2.32
N PRO A 361 -25.20 5.07 2.30
CA PRO A 361 -24.24 5.60 3.25
C PRO A 361 -24.91 5.72 4.62
N ASN A 362 -24.37 5.00 5.60
CA ASN A 362 -24.81 5.03 6.98
C ASN A 362 -23.62 4.76 7.91
N TYR A 363 -23.75 5.14 9.17
CA TYR A 363 -22.76 4.93 10.24
C TYR A 363 -22.28 3.47 10.33
N THR A 364 -23.18 2.50 10.18
CA THR A 364 -22.83 1.07 10.26
C THR A 364 -22.00 0.57 9.08
N ASN A 365 -22.14 1.22 7.91
CA ASN A 365 -21.55 0.76 6.66
C ASN A 365 -20.27 1.54 6.31
N PHE A 366 -19.98 2.63 7.03
CA PHE A 366 -18.83 3.50 6.77
C PHE A 366 -17.49 2.75 6.82
N GLN A 367 -17.37 1.76 7.70
CA GLN A 367 -16.14 0.98 7.85
C GLN A 367 -15.77 0.17 6.61
N PHE A 368 -16.72 -0.12 5.72
CA PHE A 368 -16.46 -0.90 4.51
C PHE A 368 -15.53 -0.18 3.54
N ASP A 369 -15.71 1.13 3.43
CA ASP A 369 -14.89 2.03 2.61
C ASP A 369 -13.50 2.20 3.26
N THR A 370 -13.46 2.56 4.54
CA THR A 370 -12.19 2.89 5.21
C THR A 370 -11.24 1.69 5.42
N SER A 371 -11.76 0.46 5.51
CA SER A 371 -10.93 -0.71 5.81
C SER A 371 -9.90 -1.01 4.73
N PHE A 372 -10.26 -0.91 3.45
CA PHE A 372 -9.32 -1.14 2.35
C PHE A 372 -8.40 0.05 2.11
N MET A 373 -8.81 1.28 2.45
CA MET A 373 -7.90 2.42 2.55
C MET A 373 -6.74 2.16 3.52
N TYR A 374 -7.01 1.59 4.71
CA TYR A 374 -5.95 1.20 5.66
C TYR A 374 -5.04 0.12 5.09
N MET A 375 -5.62 -0.90 4.44
CA MET A 375 -4.87 -1.98 3.81
C MET A 375 -3.94 -1.45 2.72
N ILE A 376 -4.44 -0.55 1.86
CA ILE A 376 -3.63 0.08 0.81
C ILE A 376 -2.51 0.91 1.41
N ALA A 377 -2.79 1.76 2.42
CA ALA A 377 -1.77 2.56 3.08
C ALA A 377 -0.67 1.70 3.73
N GLY A 378 -1.07 0.63 4.42
CA GLY A 378 -0.16 -0.36 5.01
C GLY A 378 0.69 -1.09 3.98
N LEU A 379 0.08 -1.57 2.89
CA LEU A 379 0.80 -2.21 1.79
C LEU A 379 1.77 -1.26 1.09
N CYS A 380 1.41 0.01 0.90
CA CYS A 380 2.31 1.03 0.36
C CYS A 380 3.52 1.26 1.28
N MET A 381 3.30 1.31 2.60
CA MET A 381 4.36 1.47 3.59
C MET A 381 5.31 0.27 3.60
N LEU A 382 4.76 -0.95 3.60
CA LEU A 382 5.54 -2.20 3.48
C LEU A 382 6.32 -2.24 2.17
N LYS A 383 5.72 -1.77 1.07
CA LYS A 383 6.39 -1.75 -0.23
C LYS A 383 7.55 -0.75 -0.27
N LEU A 384 7.39 0.43 0.34
CA LEU A 384 8.47 1.40 0.48
C LEU A 384 9.62 0.83 1.29
N TYR A 385 9.32 0.16 2.41
CA TYR A 385 10.32 -0.46 3.26
C TYR A 385 11.09 -1.58 2.54
N GLN A 386 10.36 -2.44 1.83
CA GLN A 386 10.92 -3.56 1.07
C GLN A 386 11.96 -3.12 0.03
N LYS A 387 11.83 -1.93 -0.58
CA LYS A 387 12.75 -1.47 -1.64
C LYS A 387 14.22 -1.47 -1.20
N ARG A 388 14.50 -1.14 0.06
CA ARG A 388 15.87 -1.11 0.60
C ARG A 388 16.17 -2.29 1.53
N HIS A 389 15.15 -3.07 1.89
CA HIS A 389 15.25 -4.19 2.82
C HIS A 389 14.59 -5.46 2.23
N PRO A 390 15.15 -6.05 1.16
CA PRO A 390 14.51 -7.15 0.44
C PRO A 390 14.34 -8.43 1.28
N ASP A 391 15.27 -8.73 2.19
CA ASP A 391 15.25 -9.97 2.99
C ASP A 391 14.68 -9.79 4.42
N ILE A 392 14.64 -8.56 4.94
CA ILE A 392 14.13 -8.22 6.30
C ILE A 392 12.67 -7.76 6.22
N ASN A 393 11.86 -8.38 5.37
CA ASN A 393 10.45 -8.02 5.26
C ASN A 393 9.58 -8.82 6.25
N ALA A 394 8.54 -8.17 6.78
CA ALA A 394 7.54 -8.83 7.61
C ALA A 394 6.90 -10.00 6.86
N SER A 395 6.59 -11.09 7.58
CA SER A 395 5.80 -12.17 7.00
C SER A 395 4.40 -11.66 6.64
N ALA A 396 3.80 -12.20 5.57
CA ALA A 396 2.46 -11.77 5.14
C ALA A 396 1.43 -11.88 6.28
N TYR A 397 1.49 -12.96 7.06
CA TYR A 397 0.60 -13.19 8.20
C TYR A 397 0.77 -12.13 9.29
N SER A 398 2.02 -11.79 9.67
CA SER A 398 2.27 -10.75 10.69
C SER A 398 1.84 -9.36 10.22
N ALA A 399 2.09 -9.03 8.95
CA ALA A 399 1.67 -7.78 8.35
C ALA A 399 0.14 -7.62 8.36
N TYR A 400 -0.60 -8.63 7.88
CA TYR A 400 -2.06 -8.59 7.88
C TYR A 400 -2.66 -8.68 9.28
N ALA A 401 -2.03 -9.39 10.22
CA ALA A 401 -2.45 -9.38 11.63
C ALA A 401 -2.31 -7.98 12.25
N CYS A 402 -1.22 -7.27 11.95
CA CYS A 402 -1.04 -5.88 12.40
C CYS A 402 -2.13 -4.96 11.81
N LEU A 403 -2.44 -5.11 10.52
CA LEU A 403 -3.52 -4.36 9.87
C LEU A 403 -4.89 -4.70 10.47
N ALA A 404 -5.15 -5.96 10.81
CA ALA A 404 -6.37 -6.39 11.48
C ALA A 404 -6.52 -5.76 12.88
N VAL A 405 -5.44 -5.60 13.63
CA VAL A 405 -5.43 -4.88 14.92
C VAL A 405 -5.78 -3.40 14.73
N ILE A 406 -5.25 -2.74 13.69
CA ILE A 406 -5.58 -1.35 13.36
C ILE A 406 -7.08 -1.22 13.02
N ILE A 407 -7.61 -2.13 12.19
CA ILE A 407 -9.04 -2.18 11.85
C ILE A 407 -9.89 -2.42 13.11
N PHE A 408 -9.47 -3.31 14.01
CA PHE A 408 -10.16 -3.54 15.28
C PHE A 408 -10.23 -2.28 16.15
N PHE A 409 -9.13 -1.55 16.30
CA PHE A 409 -9.15 -0.26 17.00
C PHE A 409 -10.05 0.77 16.31
N SER A 410 -10.09 0.76 14.97
CA SER A 410 -11.04 1.59 14.20
C SER A 410 -12.48 1.27 14.58
N VAL A 411 -12.85 -0.01 14.68
CA VAL A 411 -14.21 -0.44 15.06
C VAL A 411 -14.54 0.02 16.48
N VAL A 412 -13.63 -0.23 17.44
CA VAL A 412 -13.81 0.16 18.84
C VAL A 412 -13.94 1.67 18.97
N GLY A 413 -13.13 2.45 18.25
CA GLY A 413 -13.20 3.91 18.31
C GLY A 413 -14.42 4.51 17.64
N VAL A 414 -14.92 3.89 16.57
CA VAL A 414 -16.21 4.29 15.97
C VAL A 414 -17.34 4.05 16.98
N VAL A 415 -17.43 2.83 17.55
CA VAL A 415 -18.54 2.43 18.44
C VAL A 415 -18.49 3.12 19.81
N PHE A 416 -17.31 3.21 20.43
CA PHE A 416 -17.15 3.65 21.82
C PHE A 416 -16.46 5.01 21.97
N GLY A 417 -15.96 5.62 20.88
CA GLY A 417 -15.19 6.87 20.95
C GLY A 417 -16.04 8.13 21.14
N LYS A 418 -17.34 8.08 20.79
CA LYS A 418 -18.24 9.24 20.90
C LYS A 418 -18.46 9.61 22.37
N GLY A 419 -17.98 10.79 22.78
CA GLY A 419 -18.16 11.33 24.13
C GLY A 419 -17.36 10.63 25.24
N ASN A 420 -16.55 9.61 24.91
CA ASN A 420 -15.81 8.83 25.91
C ASN A 420 -14.37 9.32 26.08
N MET A 421 -14.13 10.14 27.10
CA MET A 421 -12.79 10.67 27.41
C MET A 421 -11.74 9.59 27.69
N ALA A 422 -12.13 8.50 28.36
CA ALA A 422 -11.20 7.44 28.71
C ALA A 422 -10.66 6.74 27.47
N PHE A 423 -11.51 6.49 26.47
CA PHE A 423 -11.10 5.92 25.19
C PHE A 423 -10.02 6.79 24.51
N TRP A 424 -10.24 8.11 24.42
CA TRP A 424 -9.28 9.03 23.78
C TRP A 424 -7.94 9.10 24.52
N ILE A 425 -7.95 9.07 25.86
CA ILE A 425 -6.73 9.03 26.67
C ILE A 425 -5.96 7.73 26.42
N VAL A 426 -6.64 6.59 26.53
CA VAL A 426 -6.03 5.26 26.35
C VAL A 426 -5.45 5.12 24.93
N PHE A 427 -6.23 5.49 23.91
CA PHE A 427 -5.78 5.46 22.52
C PHE A 427 -4.56 6.36 22.31
N SER A 428 -4.55 7.58 22.85
CA SER A 428 -3.42 8.51 22.71
C SER A 428 -2.14 7.95 23.35
N VAL A 429 -2.24 7.34 24.53
CA VAL A 429 -1.11 6.67 25.18
C VAL A 429 -0.59 5.51 24.33
N ILE A 430 -1.49 4.64 23.84
CA ILE A 430 -1.12 3.52 22.96
C ILE A 430 -0.45 4.03 21.68
N HIS A 431 -0.97 5.09 21.08
CA HIS A 431 -0.43 5.66 19.85
C HIS A 431 0.97 6.25 20.05
N ILE A 432 1.19 7.03 21.12
CA ILE A 432 2.51 7.59 21.46
C ILE A 432 3.52 6.47 21.77
N LEU A 433 3.13 5.47 22.56
CA LEU A 433 4.00 4.34 22.88
C LEU A 433 4.33 3.52 21.63
N SER A 434 3.34 3.22 20.78
CA SER A 434 3.53 2.45 19.56
C SER A 434 4.44 3.18 18.56
N THR A 435 4.28 4.49 18.39
CA THR A 435 5.13 5.31 17.50
C THR A 435 6.55 5.43 18.02
N LEU A 436 6.74 5.56 19.34
CA LEU A 436 8.07 5.52 19.99
C LEU A 436 8.75 4.16 19.82
N LEU A 437 8.01 3.07 20.03
CA LEU A 437 8.52 1.70 19.87
C LEU A 437 8.90 1.42 18.41
N LEU A 438 8.03 1.77 17.46
CA LEU A 438 8.32 1.67 16.02
C LEU A 438 9.54 2.51 15.64
N SER A 439 9.65 3.73 16.15
CA SER A 439 10.81 4.59 15.89
C SER A 439 12.09 3.99 16.44
N THR A 440 12.06 3.42 17.64
CA THR A 440 13.20 2.73 18.23
C THR A 440 13.59 1.51 17.39
N GLN A 441 12.61 0.71 16.98
CA GLN A 441 12.84 -0.44 16.10
C GLN A 441 13.43 -0.01 14.75
N LEU A 442 12.92 1.05 14.12
CA LEU A 442 13.42 1.56 12.85
C LEU A 442 14.84 2.16 12.96
N TYR A 443 15.13 2.92 14.03
CA TYR A 443 16.47 3.49 14.25
C TYR A 443 17.55 2.40 14.33
N TYR A 444 17.23 1.33 15.05
CA TYR A 444 18.10 0.19 15.22
C TYR A 444 17.84 -0.92 14.20
N MET A 445 17.11 -0.69 13.10
CA MET A 445 16.87 -1.71 12.06
C MET A 445 16.37 -3.07 12.60
N GLY A 446 15.49 -3.05 13.59
CA GLY A 446 14.95 -4.26 14.21
C GLY A 446 15.98 -5.06 15.04
N ARG A 447 17.12 -4.45 15.39
CA ARG A 447 18.21 -5.03 16.20
C ARG A 447 17.89 -5.07 17.70
N TRP A 448 16.82 -4.41 18.15
CA TRP A 448 16.46 -4.35 19.57
C TRP A 448 15.33 -5.32 19.89
N LYS A 449 15.63 -6.40 20.64
CA LYS A 449 14.59 -7.29 21.19
C LYS A 449 13.85 -6.60 22.35
N LEU A 450 12.52 -6.56 22.26
CA LEU A 450 11.64 -6.00 23.29
C LEU A 450 11.50 -7.01 24.44
N ASP A 451 12.48 -7.05 25.34
CA ASP A 451 12.42 -7.82 26.59
C ASP A 451 11.88 -6.96 27.74
N SER A 452 11.45 -7.55 28.86
CA SER A 452 11.02 -6.81 30.06
C SER A 452 12.10 -5.86 30.64
N GLY A 453 13.37 -6.08 30.29
CA GLY A 453 14.51 -5.21 30.61
C GLY A 453 14.75 -4.04 29.64
N THR A 454 13.93 -3.87 28.59
CA THR A 454 14.12 -2.85 27.54
C THR A 454 14.10 -1.44 28.12
N TRP A 455 13.18 -1.12 29.04
CA TRP A 455 13.13 0.18 29.70
C TRP A 455 14.40 0.49 30.50
N ARG A 456 14.97 -0.53 31.15
CA ARG A 456 16.23 -0.41 31.91
C ARG A 456 17.43 -0.21 30.99
N ARG A 457 17.46 -0.89 29.82
CA ARG A 457 18.48 -0.70 28.78
C ARG A 457 18.36 0.66 28.08
N ILE A 458 17.15 1.13 27.75
CA ILE A 458 16.91 2.46 27.18
C ILE A 458 17.42 3.53 28.13
N PHE A 459 17.04 3.46 29.41
CA PHE A 459 17.50 4.44 30.40
C PHE A 459 19.02 4.40 30.58
N HIS A 460 19.62 3.20 30.59
CA HIS A 460 21.07 3.06 30.70
C HIS A 460 21.79 3.65 29.47
N VAL A 461 21.32 3.38 28.25
CA VAL A 461 21.89 3.91 27.00
C VAL A 461 21.71 5.43 26.92
N LEU A 462 20.54 5.96 27.29
CA LEU A 462 20.31 7.41 27.34
C LEU A 462 21.23 8.08 28.38
N TYR A 463 21.45 7.44 29.53
CA TYR A 463 22.33 7.93 30.59
C TYR A 463 23.81 7.85 30.20
N THR A 464 24.27 6.77 29.56
CA THR A 464 25.68 6.66 29.12
C THR A 464 25.97 7.51 27.89
N ASP A 465 25.11 7.51 26.87
CA ASP A 465 25.43 8.15 25.58
C ASP A 465 25.13 9.66 25.61
N CYS A 466 24.04 10.08 26.27
CA CYS A 466 23.59 11.47 26.29
C CYS A 466 24.23 12.27 27.45
N ILE A 467 24.33 11.66 28.65
CA ILE A 467 24.83 12.36 29.85
C ILE A 467 26.33 12.13 30.08
N ARG A 468 26.86 10.94 29.80
CA ARG A 468 28.24 10.59 30.15
C ARG A 468 29.26 10.74 29.02
N GLN A 469 28.89 10.50 27.77
CA GLN A 469 29.82 10.49 26.63
C GLN A 469 29.61 11.62 25.61
N CYS A 470 28.50 12.37 25.64
CA CYS A 470 28.20 13.44 24.66
C CYS A 470 28.41 13.00 23.20
N SER A 471 28.18 11.72 22.91
CA SER A 471 28.35 11.15 21.58
C SER A 471 27.12 11.46 20.76
N GLY A 472 27.27 12.11 19.59
CA GLY A 472 26.15 12.33 18.68
C GLY A 472 25.51 11.01 18.22
N PRO A 473 24.21 10.99 17.87
CA PRO A 473 23.55 9.80 17.36
C PRO A 473 24.30 9.15 16.18
N THR A 474 24.43 7.82 16.24
CA THR A 474 25.14 7.01 15.24
C THR A 474 24.65 7.18 13.81
N TYR A 475 23.35 7.45 13.60
CA TYR A 475 22.75 7.71 12.29
C TYR A 475 21.93 9.02 12.31
N MET A 476 22.61 10.15 12.09
CA MET A 476 22.01 11.50 12.06
C MET A 476 20.75 11.59 11.18
N ASP A 477 20.83 11.10 9.95
CA ASP A 477 19.75 11.28 8.97
C ASP A 477 18.47 10.52 9.37
N ARG A 478 18.63 9.30 9.91
CA ARG A 478 17.52 8.53 10.46
C ARG A 478 16.97 9.15 11.74
N MET A 479 17.84 9.68 12.60
CA MET A 479 17.42 10.33 13.84
C MET A 479 16.55 11.57 13.55
N VAL A 480 16.97 12.43 12.61
CA VAL A 480 16.19 13.62 12.22
C VAL A 480 14.80 13.24 11.72
N LEU A 481 14.71 12.21 10.87
CA LEU A 481 13.41 11.70 10.41
C LEU A 481 12.55 11.24 11.58
N LEU A 482 13.09 10.37 12.43
CA LEU A 482 12.32 9.77 13.51
C LEU A 482 11.86 10.81 14.52
N VAL A 483 12.69 11.80 14.83
CA VAL A 483 12.28 12.94 15.67
C VAL A 483 11.15 13.71 15.00
N THR A 484 11.29 14.06 13.72
CA THR A 484 10.25 14.77 12.96
C THR A 484 8.94 13.97 12.91
N GLY A 485 9.04 12.67 12.64
CA GLY A 485 7.89 11.76 12.61
C GLY A 485 7.21 11.62 13.97
N ASN A 486 7.97 11.51 15.06
CA ASN A 486 7.40 11.48 16.41
C ASN A 486 6.72 12.81 16.75
N LEU A 487 7.32 13.96 16.44
CA LEU A 487 6.71 15.27 16.67
C LEU A 487 5.36 15.42 15.95
N ILE A 488 5.28 14.96 14.69
CA ILE A 488 4.03 14.99 13.94
C ILE A 488 2.99 14.03 14.54
N ASN A 489 3.38 12.79 14.86
CA ASN A 489 2.45 11.84 15.50
C ASN A 489 1.96 12.32 16.88
N TRP A 490 2.83 12.94 17.69
CA TRP A 490 2.43 13.52 18.97
C TRP A 490 1.49 14.71 18.78
N SER A 491 1.69 15.51 17.74
CA SER A 491 0.78 16.59 17.37
C SER A 491 -0.59 16.06 16.95
N LEU A 492 -0.63 14.96 16.17
CA LEU A 492 -1.87 14.28 15.80
C LEU A 492 -2.58 13.68 17.03
N ALA A 493 -1.83 13.06 17.94
CA ALA A 493 -2.37 12.54 19.20
C ALA A 493 -2.99 13.66 20.06
N ALA A 494 -2.30 14.79 20.20
CA ALA A 494 -2.79 15.96 20.91
C ALA A 494 -4.07 16.53 20.26
N TYR A 495 -4.08 16.63 18.92
CA TYR A 495 -5.28 17.03 18.17
C TYR A 495 -6.47 16.09 18.44
N GLY A 496 -6.25 14.78 18.40
CA GLY A 496 -7.28 13.78 18.70
C GLY A 496 -7.84 13.94 20.12
N LEU A 497 -6.98 14.16 21.11
CA LEU A 497 -7.38 14.32 22.51
C LEU A 497 -8.17 15.63 22.78
N ILE A 498 -7.83 16.71 22.06
CA ILE A 498 -8.47 18.02 22.21
C ILE A 498 -9.79 18.08 21.45
N MET A 499 -9.77 17.77 20.15
CA MET A 499 -10.92 17.95 19.26
C MET A 499 -11.90 16.79 19.33
N ARG A 500 -11.44 15.57 19.63
CA ARG A 500 -12.25 14.33 19.74
C ARG A 500 -13.23 14.18 18.56
N PRO A 501 -12.71 14.08 17.31
CA PRO A 501 -13.56 13.99 16.13
C PRO A 501 -14.50 12.79 16.21
N ASN A 502 -15.77 12.99 15.81
CA ASN A 502 -16.78 11.93 15.81
C ASN A 502 -16.46 10.80 14.82
N ASP A 503 -15.75 11.13 13.74
CA ASP A 503 -15.24 10.16 12.78
C ASP A 503 -13.81 9.75 13.15
N PHE A 504 -13.74 8.78 14.06
CA PHE A 504 -12.50 8.18 14.51
C PHE A 504 -11.75 7.45 13.38
N ALA A 505 -12.47 6.86 12.43
CA ALA A 505 -11.87 6.08 11.36
C ALA A 505 -11.13 6.99 10.35
N SER A 506 -11.72 8.10 9.92
CA SER A 506 -11.00 9.10 9.11
C SER A 506 -9.80 9.70 9.86
N TYR A 507 -9.91 9.90 11.17
CA TYR A 507 -8.79 10.34 12.01
C TYR A 507 -7.64 9.33 12.04
N LEU A 508 -7.94 8.03 12.21
CA LEU A 508 -6.93 6.97 12.17
C LEU A 508 -6.31 6.84 10.77
N LEU A 509 -7.10 7.05 9.72
CA LEU A 509 -6.61 7.04 8.34
C LEU A 509 -5.64 8.19 8.09
N ALA A 510 -5.96 9.39 8.59
CA ALA A 510 -5.08 10.55 8.50
C ALA A 510 -3.71 10.27 9.14
N ILE A 511 -3.66 9.61 10.30
CA ILE A 511 -2.41 9.15 10.93
C ILE A 511 -1.61 8.24 9.97
N GLY A 512 -2.28 7.26 9.37
CA GLY A 512 -1.65 6.31 8.44
C GLY A 512 -1.08 7.02 7.19
N ILE A 513 -1.87 7.89 6.57
CA ILE A 513 -1.48 8.65 5.37
C ILE A 513 -0.36 9.64 5.69
N CYS A 514 -0.44 10.39 6.78
CA CYS A 514 0.64 11.30 7.19
C CYS A 514 1.96 10.55 7.37
N ASN A 515 1.95 9.40 8.03
CA ASN A 515 3.14 8.56 8.20
C ASN A 515 3.66 8.00 6.87
N LEU A 516 2.76 7.58 5.97
CA LEU A 516 3.14 7.13 4.62
C LEU A 516 3.82 8.25 3.82
N LEU A 517 3.26 9.47 3.83
CA LEU A 517 3.82 10.63 3.13
C LEU A 517 5.16 11.07 3.71
N LEU A 518 5.30 11.07 5.05
CA LEU A 518 6.57 11.33 5.71
C LEU A 518 7.64 10.31 5.32
N TYR A 519 7.27 9.03 5.29
CA TYR A 519 8.21 7.99 4.90
C TYR A 519 8.58 8.07 3.41
N PHE A 520 7.62 8.40 2.54
CA PHE A 520 7.87 8.63 1.12
C PHE A 520 8.80 9.83 0.88
N ALA A 521 8.57 10.95 1.58
CA ALA A 521 9.42 12.13 1.50
C ALA A 521 10.85 11.81 1.97
N PHE A 522 10.99 11.09 3.09
CA PHE A 522 12.27 10.61 3.56
C PHE A 522 13.00 9.75 2.53
N TYR A 523 12.27 8.82 1.92
CA TYR A 523 12.84 7.96 0.89
C TYR A 523 13.44 8.77 -0.25
N ILE A 524 12.71 9.78 -0.75
CA ILE A 524 13.21 10.66 -1.81
C ILE A 524 14.44 11.46 -1.35
N ILE A 525 14.41 12.03 -0.15
CA ILE A 525 15.52 12.82 0.40
C ILE A 525 16.78 11.95 0.52
N MET A 526 16.67 10.75 1.08
CA MET A 526 17.80 9.83 1.21
C MET A 526 18.32 9.33 -0.12
N LYS A 527 17.43 9.08 -1.09
CA LYS A 527 17.80 8.75 -2.46
C LYS A 527 18.69 9.84 -3.07
N LEU A 528 18.27 11.11 -2.98
CA LEU A 528 19.05 12.25 -3.48
C LEU A 528 20.37 12.45 -2.73
N ARG A 529 20.38 12.29 -1.40
CA ARG A 529 21.60 12.40 -0.59
C ARG A 529 22.62 11.29 -0.83
N SER A 530 22.15 10.11 -1.24
CA SER A 530 23.00 8.97 -1.61
C SER A 530 23.61 9.12 -3.00
N GLY A 531 23.35 10.23 -3.71
CA GLY A 531 23.85 10.49 -5.05
C GLY A 531 23.06 9.80 -6.16
N GLU A 532 21.92 9.18 -5.84
CA GLU A 532 21.02 8.57 -6.82
C GLU A 532 20.15 9.65 -7.49
N ARG A 533 19.69 9.38 -8.72
CA ARG A 533 18.97 10.37 -9.53
C ARG A 533 17.53 9.94 -9.75
N LEU A 534 16.61 10.88 -9.65
CA LEU A 534 15.24 10.66 -10.10
C LEU A 534 15.20 10.75 -11.63
N LEU A 535 14.83 9.66 -12.29
CA LEU A 535 14.54 9.68 -13.73
C LEU A 535 13.45 10.71 -14.04
N LEU A 536 13.57 11.39 -15.18
CA LEU A 536 12.60 12.42 -15.60
C LEU A 536 11.16 11.88 -15.65
N ILE A 537 10.99 10.62 -16.09
CA ILE A 537 9.69 9.95 -16.14
C ILE A 537 9.09 9.83 -14.73
N SER A 538 9.88 9.38 -13.76
CA SER A 538 9.45 9.23 -12.36
C SER A 538 9.15 10.59 -11.74
N LEU A 539 9.95 11.61 -12.03
CA LEU A 539 9.72 13.00 -11.58
C LEU A 539 8.40 13.57 -12.14
N LEU A 540 8.18 13.43 -13.45
CA LEU A 540 6.94 13.86 -14.10
C LEU A 540 5.73 13.13 -13.50
N CYS A 541 5.86 11.83 -13.25
CA CYS A 541 4.81 11.03 -12.60
C CYS A 541 4.50 11.54 -11.18
N ILE A 542 5.53 11.87 -10.37
CA ILE A 542 5.35 12.44 -9.03
C ILE A 542 4.61 13.79 -9.10
N VAL A 543 5.04 14.69 -9.98
CA VAL A 543 4.42 16.02 -10.12
C VAL A 543 2.97 15.90 -10.58
N CYS A 544 2.71 15.16 -11.66
CA CYS A 544 1.35 14.94 -12.16
C CYS A 544 0.45 14.31 -11.09
N THR A 545 0.92 13.28 -10.39
CA THR A 545 0.16 12.62 -9.32
C THR A 545 -0.14 13.58 -8.16
N SER A 546 0.83 14.41 -7.77
CA SER A 546 0.64 15.40 -6.70
C SER A 546 -0.39 16.47 -7.06
N VAL A 547 -0.41 16.92 -8.32
CA VAL A 547 -1.41 17.86 -8.82
C VAL A 547 -2.81 17.25 -8.81
N VAL A 548 -2.96 16.01 -9.29
CA VAL A 548 -4.25 15.31 -9.28
C VAL A 548 -4.74 15.08 -7.84
N TRP A 549 -3.86 14.72 -6.90
CA TRP A 549 -4.19 14.65 -5.47
C TRP A 549 -4.67 15.99 -4.91
N GLY A 550 -4.03 17.10 -5.29
CA GLY A 550 -4.46 18.44 -4.87
C GLY A 550 -5.89 18.75 -5.28
N PHE A 551 -6.26 18.44 -6.53
CA PHE A 551 -7.64 18.57 -6.99
C PHE A 551 -8.59 17.58 -6.30
N ALA A 552 -8.17 16.33 -6.10
CA ALA A 552 -8.99 15.34 -5.39
C ALA A 552 -9.32 15.81 -3.96
N LEU A 553 -8.33 16.32 -3.23
CA LEU A 553 -8.51 16.83 -1.87
C LEU A 553 -9.44 18.06 -1.83
N PHE A 554 -9.38 18.92 -2.85
CA PHE A 554 -10.30 20.06 -2.95
C PHE A 554 -11.77 19.60 -2.98
N PHE A 555 -12.09 18.58 -3.78
CA PHE A 555 -13.44 18.02 -3.84
C PHE A 555 -13.82 17.23 -2.59
N PHE A 556 -12.88 16.50 -1.99
CA PHE A 556 -13.09 15.77 -0.73
C PHE A 556 -13.60 16.68 0.39
N PHE A 557 -13.08 17.91 0.51
CA PHE A 557 -13.48 18.85 1.57
C PHE A 557 -14.79 19.61 1.31
N GLN A 558 -15.50 19.38 0.19
CA GLN A 558 -16.76 20.07 -0.10
C GLN A 558 -17.95 19.63 0.78
N GLY A 559 -17.91 18.41 1.33
CA GLY A 559 -18.84 17.92 2.36
C GLY A 559 -20.33 17.94 1.98
N LEU A 560 -20.74 17.11 1.02
CA LEU A 560 -22.13 17.07 0.49
C LEU A 560 -23.14 16.32 1.37
N SER A 561 -22.69 15.32 2.14
CA SER A 561 -23.53 14.59 3.09
C SER A 561 -22.70 14.15 4.30
N THR A 562 -23.36 13.94 5.44
CA THR A 562 -22.68 13.46 6.66
C THR A 562 -23.60 12.64 7.55
N TRP A 563 -23.17 11.42 7.87
CA TRP A 563 -23.83 10.55 8.84
C TRP A 563 -23.58 10.98 10.30
N GLN A 564 -22.70 11.96 10.55
CA GLN A 564 -22.38 12.42 11.90
C GLN A 564 -23.49 13.28 12.52
N LYS A 565 -24.38 13.81 11.68
CA LYS A 565 -25.50 14.67 12.06
C LYS A 565 -26.82 13.96 11.82
N THR A 566 -27.95 14.57 12.20
CA THR A 566 -29.26 14.00 11.89
C THR A 566 -29.49 13.98 10.36
N PRO A 567 -30.38 13.11 9.84
CA PRO A 567 -30.73 13.09 8.42
C PRO A 567 -31.20 14.44 7.91
N ALA A 568 -31.95 15.19 8.72
CA ALA A 568 -32.40 16.53 8.37
C ALA A 568 -31.22 17.51 8.27
N GLU A 569 -30.28 17.50 9.21
CA GLU A 569 -29.12 18.38 9.14
C GLU A 569 -28.18 18.04 7.98
N SER A 570 -28.01 16.76 7.65
CA SER A 570 -27.24 16.34 6.48
C SER A 570 -27.84 16.86 5.18
N ARG A 571 -29.17 16.89 5.05
CA ARG A 571 -29.87 17.34 3.83
C ARG A 571 -29.66 18.81 3.51
N GLU A 572 -29.28 19.64 4.49
CA GLU A 572 -28.97 21.06 4.24
C GLU A 572 -27.71 21.24 3.40
N HIS A 573 -26.82 20.24 3.38
CA HIS A 573 -25.58 20.23 2.60
C HIS A 573 -25.77 19.73 1.16
N ASN A 574 -26.94 19.19 0.81
CA ASN A 574 -27.21 18.67 -0.53
C ASN A 574 -27.07 19.77 -1.59
N ARG A 575 -26.43 19.43 -2.71
CA ARG A 575 -26.20 20.33 -3.86
C ARG A 575 -26.58 19.65 -5.16
N GLU A 576 -26.91 20.46 -6.16
CA GLU A 576 -27.16 19.99 -7.53
C GLU A 576 -25.90 19.35 -8.13
N CYS A 577 -26.08 18.46 -9.11
CA CYS A 577 -24.97 17.86 -9.84
C CYS A 577 -24.14 18.91 -10.59
N ILE A 578 -22.82 18.73 -10.60
CA ILE A 578 -21.88 19.69 -11.22
C ILE A 578 -21.41 19.25 -12.60
N LEU A 579 -21.25 17.94 -12.83
CA LEU A 579 -20.61 17.40 -14.03
C LEU A 579 -21.63 16.58 -14.83
N LEU A 580 -21.86 16.99 -16.07
CA LEU A 580 -22.82 16.38 -17.03
C LEU A 580 -24.27 16.29 -16.51
N GLY A 581 -24.61 17.03 -15.45
CA GLY A 581 -25.89 16.89 -14.76
C GLY A 581 -26.11 15.50 -14.14
N PHE A 582 -25.02 14.78 -13.86
CA PHE A 582 -25.08 13.38 -13.40
C PHE A 582 -24.14 13.07 -12.22
N PHE A 583 -23.02 13.78 -12.10
CA PHE A 583 -22.03 13.57 -11.03
C PHE A 583 -21.94 14.80 -10.13
N ASP A 584 -21.81 14.58 -8.83
CA ASP A 584 -21.58 15.62 -7.82
C ASP A 584 -20.09 15.80 -7.46
N ASP A 585 -19.78 16.70 -6.51
CA ASP A 585 -18.41 16.93 -6.05
C ASP A 585 -17.74 15.65 -5.52
N HIS A 586 -18.51 14.77 -4.86
CA HIS A 586 -18.00 13.55 -4.24
C HIS A 586 -17.69 12.48 -5.30
N ASP A 587 -18.51 12.40 -6.35
CA ASP A 587 -18.24 11.56 -7.52
C ASP A 587 -16.97 12.01 -8.27
N VAL A 588 -16.76 13.32 -8.41
CA VAL A 588 -15.54 13.86 -9.01
C VAL A 588 -14.31 13.55 -8.14
N TRP A 589 -14.45 13.57 -6.81
CA TRP A 589 -13.40 13.11 -5.90
C TRP A 589 -13.02 11.64 -6.16
N HIS A 590 -13.99 10.73 -6.34
CA HIS A 590 -13.73 9.32 -6.68
C HIS A 590 -12.96 9.16 -8.00
N PHE A 591 -13.33 9.93 -9.02
CA PHE A 591 -12.59 9.94 -10.29
C PHE A 591 -11.14 10.40 -10.13
N LEU A 592 -10.92 11.52 -9.46
CA LEU A 592 -9.57 12.09 -9.33
C LEU A 592 -8.70 11.26 -8.40
N SER A 593 -9.25 10.78 -7.28
CA SER A 593 -8.50 9.98 -6.31
C SER A 593 -8.17 8.59 -6.84
N SER A 594 -9.02 7.95 -7.64
CA SER A 594 -8.66 6.69 -8.33
C SER A 594 -7.49 6.87 -9.30
N ILE A 595 -7.48 7.96 -10.08
CA ILE A 595 -6.35 8.34 -10.95
C ILE A 595 -5.09 8.63 -10.12
N ALA A 596 -5.21 9.36 -9.02
CA ALA A 596 -4.09 9.71 -8.15
C ALA A 596 -3.50 8.49 -7.43
N MET A 597 -4.34 7.54 -6.99
CA MET A 597 -3.91 6.28 -6.38
C MET A 597 -3.16 5.40 -7.38
N PHE A 598 -3.69 5.27 -8.60
CA PHE A 598 -2.99 4.59 -9.69
C PHE A 598 -1.64 5.25 -10.00
N GLY A 599 -1.60 6.58 -10.10
CA GLY A 599 -0.37 7.35 -10.25
C GLY A 599 0.63 7.10 -9.12
N SER A 600 0.16 7.06 -7.88
CA SER A 600 0.98 6.78 -6.69
C SER A 600 1.62 5.38 -6.75
N PHE A 601 0.87 4.38 -7.24
CA PHE A 601 1.41 3.04 -7.45
C PHE A 601 2.43 2.99 -8.58
N LEU A 602 2.21 3.74 -9.67
CA LEU A 602 3.19 3.88 -10.75
C LEU A 602 4.47 4.59 -10.28
N VAL A 603 4.35 5.60 -9.42
CA VAL A 603 5.50 6.24 -8.76
C VAL A 603 6.27 5.19 -7.96
N LEU A 604 5.61 4.43 -7.11
CA LEU A 604 6.27 3.35 -6.34
C LEU A 604 6.91 2.29 -7.25
N LEU A 605 6.34 2.01 -8.40
CA LEU A 605 6.87 1.07 -9.38
C LEU A 605 8.12 1.58 -10.11
N THR A 606 8.20 2.88 -10.40
CA THR A 606 9.23 3.49 -11.27
C THR A 606 10.29 4.30 -10.51
N LEU A 607 10.11 4.51 -9.21
CA LEU A 607 10.99 5.36 -8.38
C LEU A 607 12.47 4.95 -8.41
N ASP A 608 12.76 3.65 -8.59
CA ASP A 608 14.12 3.09 -8.56
C ASP A 608 14.57 2.50 -9.91
N ASP A 609 13.86 2.82 -11.00
CA ASP A 609 14.24 2.36 -12.35
C ASP A 609 15.63 2.91 -12.77
N ASP A 610 16.17 3.94 -12.10
CA ASP A 610 17.53 4.47 -12.32
C ASP A 610 18.64 3.51 -11.88
N LEU A 611 18.32 2.59 -10.96
CA LEU A 611 19.28 1.65 -10.38
C LEU A 611 19.37 0.33 -11.15
N ASP A 612 18.56 0.12 -12.18
CA ASP A 612 18.47 -1.16 -12.91
C ASP A 612 19.82 -1.62 -13.51
N CYS A 613 20.75 -0.71 -13.77
CA CYS A 613 22.10 -1.01 -14.28
C CYS A 613 23.22 -0.88 -13.23
N VAL A 614 22.89 -0.56 -11.98
CA VAL A 614 23.86 -0.37 -10.89
C VAL A 614 24.02 -1.68 -10.12
N GLN A 615 25.26 -2.11 -9.88
CA GLN A 615 25.52 -3.31 -9.08
C GLN A 615 25.04 -3.14 -7.63
N ARG A 616 24.49 -4.20 -7.03
CA ARG A 616 23.86 -4.17 -5.69
C ARG A 616 24.80 -3.79 -4.55
N ASP A 617 26.09 -3.98 -4.71
CA ASP A 617 27.14 -3.61 -3.74
C ASP A 617 27.35 -2.09 -3.67
N LYS A 618 26.86 -1.33 -4.65
CA LYS A 618 26.95 0.13 -4.71
C LYS A 618 25.66 0.85 -4.32
N ILE A 619 24.60 0.09 -4.02
CA ILE A 619 23.30 0.64 -3.64
C ILE A 619 23.20 0.66 -2.12
N TYR A 620 23.13 1.84 -1.52
CA TYR A 620 23.03 2.02 -0.07
C TYR A 620 21.64 1.69 0.47
N VAL A 621 21.61 1.17 1.70
CA VAL A 621 20.41 0.91 2.51
C VAL A 621 20.25 2.03 3.54
N PHE A 622 19.10 2.69 3.54
CA PHE A 622 18.79 3.81 4.44
C PHE A 622 17.49 3.61 5.20
#